data_AF-A0A7J3BF25-F1
#
_entry.id   AF-A0A7J3BF25-F1
#
_cell.length_a   1.000
_cell.length_b   1.000
_cell.length_c   1.000
_cell.angle_alpha   90.00
_cell.angle_beta   90.00
_cell.angle_gamma   90.00
#
_symmetry.space_group_name_H-M   'P 1'
#
loop_
_entity.id
_entity.type
_entity.pdbx_description
1 polymer ?
#
loop_
_entity_poly.entity_id
_entity_poly.type
_entity_poly.pdbx_seq_one_letter_code
_entity_poly.pdbx_strand_id
1 'polypeptide(L)'
;GLEKQFEVLIRSDGTVMYVSKDIAYAMWKLGILPDVFKYMKIAEQPNGETLWSTTSAGEDISHPDFAGVDLAISVIDVRQSHEQNIVKTALKIASGEAKRNYVHYAYEVVSLSGRTARQMGVAIEDDAKSIQVAGRKGIVVDTDDVLDALRKKALDETRKRNPTAEASWLEGVAEKVAVAALRYDLTKQDNDKVIIFDMDDALDLQGETGPYIQYAYARASRILEKAGAQSEILSDFAKLQSPHEKKLMIVISKFPELVMEAAKNLDPQAVTKYAYQLATTFNEFYERCPVIHAENPELTAARLELVKAFKTTVRSALSLIGIDAIEKM
;
A
#
# COMPACT_ATOMS: atom_id res chain seq x y z
N GLY A 1 26.43 3.09 23.96
CA GLY A 1 27.58 2.28 24.43
C GLY A 1 27.85 1.22 23.40
N LEU A 2 29.03 1.22 22.80
CA LEU A 2 29.51 0.15 21.92
C LEU A 2 30.04 -0.98 22.82
N GLU A 3 29.17 -1.80 23.39
CA GLU A 3 29.61 -2.84 24.33
C GLU A 3 30.13 -4.13 23.68
N LYS A 4 30.06 -4.27 22.34
CA LYS A 4 30.79 -5.30 21.61
C LYS A 4 31.38 -4.74 20.33
N GLN A 5 32.71 -4.72 20.24
CA GLN A 5 33.45 -4.38 19.02
C GLN A 5 33.55 -5.55 18.02
N PHE A 6 33.16 -6.75 18.43
CA PHE A 6 33.29 -7.98 17.64
C PHE A 6 31.97 -8.75 17.65
N GLU A 7 31.55 -9.17 16.46
CA GLU A 7 30.42 -10.07 16.27
C GLU A 7 30.94 -11.44 15.82
N VAL A 8 30.41 -12.51 16.42
CA VAL A 8 30.83 -13.88 16.06
C VAL A 8 30.06 -14.31 14.83
N LEU A 9 30.77 -14.59 13.73
CA LEU A 9 30.16 -15.09 12.49
C LEU A 9 30.15 -16.63 12.45
N ILE A 10 31.24 -17.25 12.86
CA ILE A 10 31.39 -18.70 12.93
C ILE A 10 31.92 -19.03 14.32
N ARG A 11 31.24 -19.93 15.02
CA ARG A 11 31.70 -20.41 16.33
C ARG A 11 32.94 -21.28 16.17
N SER A 12 33.67 -21.48 17.26
CA SER A 12 34.87 -22.35 17.27
C SER A 12 34.58 -23.80 16.89
N ASP A 13 33.33 -24.26 17.03
CA ASP A 13 32.86 -25.59 16.61
C ASP A 13 32.44 -25.66 15.13
N GLY A 14 32.57 -24.58 14.37
CA GLY A 14 32.19 -24.48 12.96
C GLY A 14 30.72 -24.09 12.72
N THR A 15 29.92 -23.87 13.77
CA THR A 15 28.52 -23.46 13.61
C THR A 15 28.44 -22.05 13.01
N VAL A 16 27.77 -21.93 11.86
CA VAL A 16 27.52 -20.66 11.17
C VAL A 16 26.34 -19.94 11.83
N MET A 17 26.55 -18.67 12.20
CA MET A 17 25.54 -17.82 12.81
C MET A 17 24.53 -17.30 11.78
N TYR A 18 23.31 -16.98 12.20
CA TYR A 18 22.27 -16.44 11.31
C TYR A 18 22.72 -15.17 10.59
N VAL A 19 23.33 -14.23 11.33
CA VAL A 19 23.84 -12.98 10.76
C VAL A 19 24.88 -13.21 9.66
N SER A 20 25.65 -14.31 9.71
CA SER A 20 26.61 -14.66 8.65
C SER A 20 25.93 -15.07 7.36
N LYS A 21 24.79 -15.77 7.47
CA LYS A 21 23.95 -16.12 6.33
C LYS A 21 23.31 -14.86 5.73
N ASP A 22 22.84 -13.95 6.58
CA ASP A 22 22.26 -12.67 6.13
C ASP A 22 23.29 -11.80 5.41
N ILE A 23 24.54 -11.76 5.91
CA ILE A 23 25.65 -11.08 5.24
C ILE A 23 25.90 -11.70 3.87
N ALA A 24 26.07 -13.02 3.78
CA ALA A 24 26.31 -13.71 2.51
C ALA A 24 25.17 -13.47 1.51
N TYR A 25 23.92 -13.52 1.98
CA TYR A 25 22.75 -13.28 1.15
C TYR A 25 22.68 -11.83 0.64
N ALA A 26 22.99 -10.85 1.49
CA ALA A 26 23.06 -9.45 1.08
C ALA A 26 24.22 -9.20 0.10
N MET A 27 25.35 -9.87 0.27
CA MET A 27 26.48 -9.84 -0.67
C MET A 27 26.10 -10.42 -2.03
N TRP A 28 25.34 -11.51 -2.07
CA TRP A 28 24.79 -12.07 -3.32
C TRP A 28 23.83 -11.10 -4.00
N LYS A 29 22.86 -10.52 -3.25
CA LYS A 29 21.93 -9.53 -3.80
C LYS A 29 22.66 -8.38 -4.50
N LEU A 30 23.72 -7.86 -3.87
CA LEU A 30 24.52 -6.77 -4.42
C LEU A 30 25.59 -7.21 -5.43
N GLY A 31 25.63 -8.49 -5.82
CA GLY A 31 26.61 -9.03 -6.77
C GLY A 31 28.06 -8.91 -6.31
N ILE A 32 28.30 -8.95 -5.00
CA ILE A 32 29.64 -9.11 -4.41
C ILE A 32 30.05 -10.58 -4.47
N LEU A 33 29.08 -11.47 -4.24
CA LEU A 33 29.24 -12.90 -4.46
C LEU A 33 28.60 -13.30 -5.80
N PRO A 34 29.14 -14.32 -6.49
CA PRO A 34 28.53 -14.84 -7.71
C PRO A 34 27.16 -15.46 -7.41
N ASP A 35 26.28 -15.44 -8.40
CA ASP A 35 25.06 -16.23 -8.34
C ASP A 35 25.39 -17.72 -8.48
N VAL A 36 24.94 -18.50 -7.50
CA VAL A 36 25.16 -19.95 -7.43
C VAL A 36 23.86 -20.73 -7.41
N PHE A 37 22.72 -20.02 -7.50
CA PHE A 37 21.42 -20.66 -7.48
C PHE A 37 21.01 -21.10 -8.89
N LYS A 38 20.13 -22.09 -8.93
CA LYS A 38 19.41 -22.50 -10.13
C LYS A 38 17.96 -22.14 -9.96
N TYR A 39 17.26 -21.84 -11.05
CA TYR A 39 15.90 -21.32 -11.01
C TYR A 39 14.94 -22.17 -11.82
N MET A 40 13.68 -22.17 -11.38
CA MET A 40 12.54 -22.75 -12.10
C MET A 40 11.33 -21.84 -12.00
N LYS A 41 10.48 -21.88 -13.04
CA LYS A 41 9.17 -21.21 -13.04
C LYS A 41 8.22 -21.98 -12.12
N ILE A 42 7.47 -21.25 -11.29
CA ILE A 42 6.49 -21.86 -10.37
C ILE A 42 5.05 -21.43 -10.65
N ALA A 43 4.82 -20.21 -11.13
CA ALA A 43 3.49 -19.70 -11.47
C ALA A 43 3.57 -18.48 -12.39
N GLU A 44 2.45 -18.11 -13.01
CA GLU A 44 2.24 -16.78 -13.58
C GLU A 44 1.53 -15.92 -12.53
N GLN A 45 2.04 -14.72 -12.28
CA GLN A 45 1.47 -13.79 -11.30
C GLN A 45 0.28 -13.03 -11.92
N PRO A 46 -0.61 -12.45 -11.08
CA PRO A 46 -1.74 -11.65 -11.56
C PRO A 46 -1.35 -10.45 -12.44
N ASN A 47 -0.12 -9.93 -12.31
CA ASN A 47 0.42 -8.86 -13.16
C ASN A 47 0.96 -9.36 -14.51
N GLY A 48 0.89 -10.67 -14.79
CA GLY A 48 1.40 -11.29 -16.01
C GLY A 48 2.90 -11.59 -15.99
N GLU A 49 3.58 -11.39 -14.86
CA GLU A 49 4.99 -11.77 -14.71
C GLU A 49 5.14 -13.18 -14.18
N THR A 50 6.10 -13.93 -14.71
CA THR A 50 6.43 -15.24 -14.20
C THR A 50 7.04 -15.17 -12.80
N LEU A 51 6.49 -15.95 -11.87
CA LEU A 51 7.06 -16.20 -10.55
C LEU A 51 8.11 -17.31 -10.63
N TRP A 52 9.29 -17.02 -10.10
CA TRP A 52 10.44 -17.92 -10.08
C TRP A 52 10.77 -18.38 -8.66
N SER A 53 11.38 -19.55 -8.56
CA SER A 53 11.92 -20.07 -7.29
C SER A 53 13.27 -20.73 -7.52
N THR A 54 14.10 -20.73 -6.48
CA THR A 54 15.35 -21.49 -6.48
C THR A 54 15.05 -22.98 -6.47
N THR A 55 15.81 -23.79 -7.22
CA THR A 55 15.64 -25.24 -7.30
C THR A 55 16.97 -25.97 -7.12
N SER A 56 16.92 -27.16 -6.56
CA SER A 56 18.03 -28.12 -6.56
C SER A 56 17.97 -29.08 -7.76
N ALA A 57 16.84 -29.11 -8.47
CA ALA A 57 16.55 -30.00 -9.60
C ALA A 57 16.42 -29.21 -10.90
N GLY A 58 17.22 -29.55 -11.91
CA GLY A 58 17.22 -28.86 -13.20
C GLY A 58 17.57 -27.37 -13.08
N GLU A 59 17.57 -26.69 -14.22
CA GLU A 59 17.74 -25.24 -14.31
C GLU A 59 17.02 -24.78 -15.58
N ASP A 60 16.10 -23.84 -15.44
CA ASP A 60 15.52 -23.14 -16.59
C ASP A 60 16.36 -21.89 -16.88
N ILE A 61 17.30 -22.03 -17.82
CA ILE A 61 18.23 -20.97 -18.24
C ILE A 61 17.53 -19.72 -18.83
N SER A 62 16.21 -19.75 -19.01
CA SER A 62 15.44 -18.58 -19.45
C SER A 62 15.14 -17.60 -18.29
N HIS A 63 15.66 -17.86 -17.09
CA HIS A 63 15.45 -17.00 -15.94
C HIS A 63 16.13 -15.64 -16.11
N PRO A 64 15.57 -14.55 -15.56
CA PRO A 64 16.25 -13.27 -15.51
C PRO A 64 17.43 -13.32 -14.51
N ASP A 65 18.34 -12.37 -14.58
CA ASP A 65 19.36 -12.21 -13.53
C ASP A 65 18.70 -11.72 -12.23
N PHE A 66 18.93 -12.44 -11.14
CA PHE A 66 18.36 -12.12 -9.81
C PHE A 66 19.39 -11.51 -8.86
N ALA A 67 20.68 -11.63 -9.16
CA ALA A 67 21.76 -11.07 -8.37
C ALA A 67 22.19 -9.70 -8.90
N GLY A 68 23.13 -9.05 -8.22
CA GLY A 68 23.76 -7.84 -8.74
C GLY A 68 22.88 -6.59 -8.82
N VAL A 69 21.87 -6.46 -7.95
CA VAL A 69 20.99 -5.29 -7.95
C VAL A 69 21.72 -4.02 -7.51
N ASP A 70 21.32 -2.89 -8.08
CA ASP A 70 21.84 -1.57 -7.70
C ASP A 70 21.38 -1.15 -6.30
N LEU A 71 20.21 -1.60 -5.85
CA LEU A 71 19.61 -1.26 -4.55
C LEU A 71 18.86 -2.45 -3.97
N ALA A 72 19.25 -2.87 -2.77
CA ALA A 72 18.58 -3.90 -2.00
C ALA A 72 17.84 -3.26 -0.82
N ILE A 73 16.51 -3.31 -0.82
CA ILE A 73 15.67 -2.86 0.29
C ILE A 73 15.11 -4.09 1.01
N SER A 74 15.44 -4.21 2.29
CA SER A 74 14.93 -5.26 3.17
C SER A 74 13.86 -4.65 4.10
N VAL A 75 12.60 -5.01 3.87
CA VAL A 75 11.45 -4.61 4.70
C VAL A 75 11.31 -5.59 5.85
N ILE A 76 11.75 -5.20 7.06
CA ILE A 76 11.86 -6.11 8.21
C ILE A 76 11.48 -5.37 9.49
N ASP A 77 10.76 -6.04 10.39
CA ASP A 77 10.42 -5.54 11.74
C ASP A 77 11.62 -4.85 12.43
N VAL A 78 11.36 -3.70 13.05
CA VAL A 78 12.36 -2.87 13.74
C VAL A 78 13.15 -3.63 14.80
N ARG A 79 12.62 -4.70 15.37
CA ARG A 79 13.30 -5.56 16.36
C ARG A 79 14.56 -6.23 15.81
N GLN A 80 14.68 -6.38 14.49
CA GLN A 80 15.86 -6.95 13.81
C GLN A 80 16.89 -5.88 13.40
N SER A 81 16.74 -4.63 13.86
CA SER A 81 17.62 -3.52 13.44
C SER A 81 19.09 -3.74 13.80
N HIS A 82 19.39 -4.45 14.89
CA HIS A 82 20.77 -4.71 15.30
C HIS A 82 21.48 -5.62 14.29
N GLU A 83 20.84 -6.72 13.92
CA GLU A 83 21.30 -7.70 12.94
C GLU A 83 21.49 -7.04 11.58
N GLN A 84 20.52 -6.20 11.16
CA GLN A 84 20.61 -5.47 9.90
C GLN A 84 21.75 -4.42 9.89
N ASN A 85 22.07 -3.81 11.05
CA ASN A 85 23.23 -2.93 11.17
C ASN A 85 24.56 -3.70 11.07
N ILE A 86 24.63 -4.93 11.58
CA ILE A 86 25.79 -5.81 11.39
C ILE A 86 25.96 -6.13 9.89
N VAL A 87 24.88 -6.50 9.19
CA VAL A 87 24.91 -6.73 7.73
C VAL A 87 25.43 -5.50 6.98
N LYS A 88 24.88 -4.31 7.24
CA LYS A 88 25.35 -3.05 6.64
C LYS A 88 26.84 -2.79 6.91
N THR A 89 27.30 -3.09 8.12
CA THR A 89 28.71 -2.90 8.50
C THR A 89 29.62 -3.89 7.78
N ALA A 90 29.24 -5.17 7.70
CA ALA A 90 29.99 -6.19 6.98
C ALA A 90 30.09 -5.87 5.48
N LEU A 91 29.01 -5.39 4.85
CA LEU A 91 29.02 -4.96 3.45
C LEU A 91 30.00 -3.80 3.21
N LYS A 92 30.00 -2.79 4.09
CA LYS A 92 30.96 -1.68 4.02
C LYS A 92 32.42 -2.15 4.08
N ILE A 93 32.70 -3.18 4.90
CA ILE A 93 34.04 -3.77 4.99
C ILE A 93 34.39 -4.55 3.72
N ALA A 94 33.45 -5.35 3.20
CA ALA A 94 33.70 -6.25 2.06
C ALA A 94 33.83 -5.52 0.71
N SER A 95 33.06 -4.46 0.47
CA SER A 95 33.01 -3.78 -0.83
C SER A 95 33.48 -2.32 -0.81
N GLY A 96 33.95 -1.81 0.34
CA GLY A 96 34.23 -0.39 0.52
C GLY A 96 32.99 0.49 0.35
N GLU A 97 33.18 1.76 -0.02
CA GLU A 97 32.07 2.71 -0.22
C GLU A 97 31.26 2.46 -1.51
N ALA A 98 31.73 1.60 -2.40
CA ALA A 98 31.20 1.45 -3.76
C ALA A 98 29.83 0.74 -3.84
N LYS A 99 29.36 0.06 -2.78
CA LYS A 99 28.05 -0.63 -2.74
C LYS A 99 27.29 -0.34 -1.44
N ARG A 100 26.97 0.95 -1.19
CA ARG A 100 26.19 1.40 -0.02
C ARG A 100 24.68 1.16 -0.10
N ASN A 101 24.21 0.46 -1.12
CA ASN A 101 22.80 0.44 -1.47
C ASN A 101 22.07 -0.76 -0.83
N TYR A 102 22.35 -1.02 0.46
CA TYR A 102 21.56 -1.94 1.28
C TYR A 102 20.78 -1.14 2.32
N VAL A 103 19.46 -1.12 2.15
CA VAL A 103 18.54 -0.39 3.03
C VAL A 103 17.78 -1.39 3.88
N HIS A 104 17.74 -1.13 5.18
CA HIS A 104 16.77 -1.78 6.08
C HIS A 104 15.63 -0.81 6.24
N TYR A 105 14.50 -1.12 5.60
CA TYR A 105 13.25 -0.42 5.79
C TYR A 105 12.55 -1.03 7.01
N ALA A 106 12.86 -0.46 8.17
CA ALA A 106 12.31 -0.92 9.44
C ALA A 106 10.85 -0.51 9.56
N TYR A 107 9.99 -1.41 10.05
CA TYR A 107 8.61 -1.08 10.41
C TYR A 107 8.30 -1.49 11.85
N GLU A 108 7.46 -0.71 12.52
CA GLU A 108 6.93 -1.00 13.84
C GLU A 108 5.78 -2.01 13.80
N VAL A 109 5.47 -2.56 14.95
CA VAL A 109 4.54 -3.69 15.07
C VAL A 109 3.08 -3.28 14.83
N VAL A 110 2.28 -4.23 14.36
CA VAL A 110 0.82 -4.11 14.28
C VAL A 110 0.18 -4.70 15.53
N SER A 111 -0.73 -3.95 16.12
CA SER A 111 -1.60 -4.36 17.23
C SER A 111 -3.05 -4.26 16.78
N LEU A 112 -3.92 -5.07 17.36
CA LEU A 112 -5.36 -4.96 17.17
C LEU A 112 -5.95 -4.07 18.26
N SER A 113 -6.93 -3.24 17.91
CA SER A 113 -7.72 -2.54 18.90
C SER A 113 -8.44 -3.53 19.82
N GLY A 114 -8.76 -3.13 21.06
CA GLY A 114 -9.51 -3.99 21.97
C GLY A 114 -10.92 -4.32 21.46
N ARG A 115 -11.50 -3.48 20.57
CA ARG A 115 -12.77 -3.78 19.90
C ARG A 115 -12.58 -4.90 18.87
N THR A 116 -11.59 -4.78 18.01
CA THR A 116 -11.27 -5.76 16.97
C THR A 116 -10.84 -7.09 17.56
N ALA A 117 -9.97 -7.08 18.59
CA ALA A 117 -9.55 -8.29 19.30
C ALA A 117 -10.75 -9.09 19.83
N ARG A 118 -11.70 -8.43 20.50
CA ARG A 118 -12.93 -9.07 21.01
C ARG A 118 -13.81 -9.60 19.89
N GLN A 119 -13.96 -8.86 18.79
CA GLN A 119 -14.72 -9.31 17.61
C GLN A 119 -14.08 -10.55 16.95
N MET A 120 -12.77 -10.69 17.06
CA MET A 120 -11.98 -11.83 16.56
C MET A 120 -11.80 -12.96 17.59
N GLY A 121 -12.49 -12.89 18.74
CA GLY A 121 -12.41 -13.94 19.75
C GLY A 121 -11.07 -14.02 20.48
N VAL A 122 -10.24 -12.99 20.38
CA VAL A 122 -8.95 -12.90 21.08
C VAL A 122 -9.19 -12.46 22.52
N ALA A 123 -8.70 -13.26 23.47
CA ALA A 123 -8.74 -12.90 24.89
C ALA A 123 -7.89 -11.65 25.14
N ILE A 124 -8.52 -10.60 25.67
CA ILE A 124 -7.89 -9.33 26.03
C ILE A 124 -8.45 -8.90 27.39
N GLU A 125 -7.61 -8.29 28.23
CA GLU A 125 -8.02 -7.72 29.52
C GLU A 125 -9.10 -6.64 29.30
N ASP A 126 -10.03 -6.51 30.25
CA ASP A 126 -11.23 -5.68 30.08
C ASP A 126 -10.91 -4.19 29.84
N ASP A 127 -9.84 -3.68 30.43
CA ASP A 127 -9.37 -2.29 30.33
C ASP A 127 -8.28 -2.07 29.25
N ALA A 128 -7.74 -3.13 28.66
CA ALA A 128 -6.71 -3.02 27.64
C ALA A 128 -7.28 -2.44 26.33
N LYS A 129 -6.63 -1.36 25.86
CA LYS A 129 -7.04 -0.62 24.65
C LYS A 129 -6.63 -1.30 23.34
N SER A 130 -5.57 -2.09 23.37
CA SER A 130 -5.06 -2.83 22.22
C SER A 130 -4.30 -4.06 22.68
N ILE A 131 -4.13 -5.02 21.77
CA ILE A 131 -3.32 -6.21 22.00
C ILE A 131 -2.37 -6.41 20.82
N GLN A 132 -1.09 -6.59 21.12
CA GLN A 132 -0.11 -6.91 20.10
C GLN A 132 -0.23 -8.38 19.72
N VAL A 133 -0.33 -8.67 18.42
CA VAL A 133 -0.27 -10.05 17.92
C VAL A 133 1.11 -10.62 18.25
N ALA A 134 1.13 -11.74 18.97
CA ALA A 134 2.34 -12.36 19.50
C ALA A 134 2.19 -13.88 19.49
N GLY A 135 2.58 -14.53 18.39
CA GLY A 135 2.41 -15.97 18.23
C GLY A 135 3.07 -16.81 19.33
N ARG A 136 4.22 -16.39 19.85
CA ARG A 136 4.88 -17.06 20.99
C ARG A 136 4.08 -17.01 22.30
N LYS A 137 3.12 -16.10 22.41
CA LYS A 137 2.19 -15.98 23.55
C LYS A 137 0.80 -16.55 23.23
N GLY A 138 0.63 -17.21 22.09
CA GLY A 138 -0.65 -17.78 21.65
C GLY A 138 -1.67 -16.76 21.14
N ILE A 139 -1.28 -15.49 21.00
CA ILE A 139 -2.14 -14.44 20.43
C ILE A 139 -1.83 -14.39 18.94
N VAL A 140 -2.55 -15.20 18.16
CA VAL A 140 -2.45 -15.25 16.70
C VAL A 140 -3.80 -14.85 16.13
N VAL A 141 -3.76 -13.94 15.17
CA VAL A 141 -4.90 -13.63 14.31
C VAL A 141 -4.37 -13.70 12.89
N ASP A 142 -4.90 -14.63 12.10
CA ASP A 142 -4.48 -14.79 10.72
C ASP A 142 -5.03 -13.65 9.87
N THR A 143 -4.25 -13.21 8.88
CA THR A 143 -4.67 -12.14 7.97
C THR A 143 -5.92 -12.52 7.18
N ASP A 144 -6.07 -13.82 6.87
CA ASP A 144 -7.26 -14.36 6.21
C ASP A 144 -8.53 -14.15 7.06
N ASP A 145 -8.46 -14.40 8.36
CA ASP A 145 -9.59 -14.17 9.28
C ASP A 145 -9.98 -12.69 9.35
N VAL A 146 -8.98 -11.80 9.38
CA VAL A 146 -9.22 -10.34 9.35
C VAL A 146 -9.88 -9.93 8.05
N LEU A 147 -9.38 -10.41 6.91
CA LEU A 147 -9.95 -10.11 5.59
C LEU A 147 -11.37 -10.64 5.45
N ASP A 148 -11.65 -11.86 5.91
CA ASP A 148 -12.99 -12.44 5.90
C ASP A 148 -13.96 -11.63 6.78
N ALA A 149 -13.51 -11.19 7.94
CA ALA A 149 -14.31 -10.34 8.83
C ALA A 149 -14.62 -8.97 8.22
N LEU A 150 -13.61 -8.33 7.61
CA LEU A 150 -13.78 -7.07 6.88
C LEU A 150 -14.73 -7.24 5.69
N ARG A 151 -14.55 -8.29 4.89
CA ARG A 151 -15.38 -8.61 3.73
C ARG A 151 -16.83 -8.83 4.14
N LYS A 152 -17.08 -9.58 5.22
CA LYS A 152 -18.44 -9.79 5.73
C LYS A 152 -19.12 -8.48 6.11
N LYS A 153 -18.42 -7.60 6.85
CA LYS A 153 -18.95 -6.28 7.23
C LYS A 153 -19.19 -5.40 5.99
N ALA A 154 -18.24 -5.38 5.05
CA ALA A 154 -18.36 -4.63 3.81
C ALA A 154 -19.56 -5.13 2.97
N LEU A 155 -19.75 -6.45 2.87
CA LEU A 155 -20.87 -7.06 2.14
C LEU A 155 -22.23 -6.63 2.71
N ASP A 156 -22.37 -6.64 4.04
CA ASP A 156 -23.60 -6.20 4.70
C ASP A 156 -23.92 -4.73 4.39
N GLU A 157 -22.91 -3.86 4.39
CA GLU A 157 -23.08 -2.44 4.06
C GLU A 157 -23.37 -2.22 2.57
N THR A 158 -22.64 -2.87 1.67
CA THR A 158 -22.85 -2.78 0.21
C THR A 158 -24.24 -3.28 -0.17
N ARG A 159 -24.73 -4.37 0.44
CA ARG A 159 -26.08 -4.91 0.21
C ARG A 159 -27.17 -3.95 0.66
N LYS A 160 -27.01 -3.25 1.80
CA LYS A 160 -27.97 -2.24 2.27
C LYS A 160 -28.10 -1.07 1.28
N ARG A 161 -26.98 -0.65 0.67
CA ARG A 161 -26.94 0.46 -0.29
C ARG A 161 -27.43 0.06 -1.68
N ASN A 162 -27.25 -1.22 -2.04
CA ASN A 162 -27.58 -1.76 -3.36
C ASN A 162 -28.47 -3.01 -3.25
N PRO A 163 -29.72 -2.88 -2.75
CA PRO A 163 -30.57 -4.02 -2.40
C PRO A 163 -31.00 -4.88 -3.60
N THR A 164 -30.92 -4.32 -4.81
CA THR A 164 -31.32 -5.00 -6.06
C THR A 164 -30.13 -5.45 -6.90
N ALA A 165 -28.89 -5.32 -6.40
CA ALA A 165 -27.71 -5.74 -7.15
C ALA A 165 -27.49 -7.26 -7.10
N GLU A 166 -26.84 -7.78 -8.14
CA GLU A 166 -26.48 -9.19 -8.24
C GLU A 166 -25.54 -9.63 -7.11
N ALA A 167 -25.73 -10.84 -6.58
CA ALA A 167 -24.94 -11.35 -5.46
C ALA A 167 -23.43 -11.41 -5.77
N SER A 168 -23.06 -11.84 -6.98
CA SER A 168 -21.66 -11.89 -7.41
C SER A 168 -20.99 -10.52 -7.47
N TRP A 169 -21.74 -9.49 -7.86
CA TRP A 169 -21.26 -8.11 -7.86
C TRP A 169 -21.06 -7.59 -6.43
N LEU A 170 -22.02 -7.86 -5.53
CA LEU A 170 -21.93 -7.48 -4.12
C LEU A 170 -20.68 -8.08 -3.46
N GLU A 171 -20.42 -9.37 -3.70
CA GLU A 171 -19.22 -10.06 -3.19
C GLU A 171 -17.93 -9.44 -3.72
N GLY A 172 -17.84 -9.17 -5.02
CA GLY A 172 -16.65 -8.56 -5.62
C GLY A 172 -16.37 -7.13 -5.13
N VAL A 173 -17.42 -6.34 -4.86
CA VAL A 173 -17.26 -5.01 -4.25
C VAL A 173 -16.81 -5.15 -2.79
N ALA A 174 -17.43 -6.05 -2.02
CA ALA A 174 -17.10 -6.27 -0.62
C ALA A 174 -15.64 -6.70 -0.42
N GLU A 175 -15.14 -7.60 -1.28
CA GLU A 175 -13.74 -8.03 -1.27
C GLU A 175 -12.79 -6.86 -1.52
N LYS A 176 -13.04 -6.05 -2.56
CA LYS A 176 -12.21 -4.87 -2.88
C LYS A 176 -12.24 -3.81 -1.78
N VAL A 177 -13.38 -3.64 -1.11
CA VAL A 177 -13.51 -2.72 0.03
C VAL A 177 -12.73 -3.24 1.23
N ALA A 178 -12.78 -4.54 1.53
CA ALA A 178 -12.02 -5.15 2.61
C ALA A 178 -10.51 -5.02 2.40
N VAL A 179 -10.03 -5.33 1.18
CA VAL A 179 -8.61 -5.16 0.82
C VAL A 179 -8.19 -3.70 0.93
N ALA A 180 -9.03 -2.77 0.47
CA ALA A 180 -8.75 -1.33 0.58
C ALA A 180 -8.66 -0.86 2.03
N ALA A 181 -9.59 -1.31 2.88
CA ALA A 181 -9.60 -0.98 4.30
C ALA A 181 -8.30 -1.44 4.98
N LEU A 182 -7.93 -2.71 4.79
CA LEU A 182 -6.72 -3.26 5.39
C LEU A 182 -5.45 -2.58 4.86
N ARG A 183 -5.28 -2.52 3.54
CA ARG A 183 -4.05 -1.96 2.94
C ARG A 183 -3.86 -0.50 3.30
N TYR A 184 -4.91 0.31 3.19
CA TYR A 184 -4.83 1.73 3.52
C TYR A 184 -4.45 1.94 4.99
N ASP A 185 -5.08 1.19 5.92
CA ASP A 185 -4.82 1.36 7.34
C ASP A 185 -3.38 0.98 7.72
N LEU A 186 -2.83 -0.05 7.07
CA LEU A 186 -1.44 -0.48 7.26
C LEU A 186 -0.40 0.46 6.64
N THR A 187 -0.73 1.18 5.56
CA THR A 187 0.23 2.03 4.85
C THR A 187 0.13 3.52 5.18
N LYS A 188 -0.91 3.97 5.90
CA LYS A 188 -1.07 5.41 6.23
C LYS A 188 -0.16 5.89 7.36
N GLN A 189 0.27 4.97 8.24
CA GLN A 189 1.13 5.30 9.37
C GLN A 189 2.59 5.38 8.94
N ASP A 190 3.34 6.23 9.62
CA ASP A 190 4.80 6.27 9.45
C ASP A 190 5.38 4.93 9.95
N ASN A 191 6.42 4.44 9.30
CA ASN A 191 6.99 3.12 9.56
C ASN A 191 7.60 2.98 10.97
N ASP A 192 7.90 4.09 11.65
CA ASP A 192 8.39 4.12 13.03
C ASP A 192 7.28 4.19 14.09
N LYS A 193 6.01 4.03 13.68
CA LYS A 193 4.85 4.06 14.58
C LYS A 193 4.14 2.72 14.65
N VAL A 194 3.79 2.31 15.86
CA VAL A 194 2.92 1.17 16.11
C VAL A 194 1.55 1.42 15.47
N ILE A 195 1.07 0.46 14.69
CA ILE A 195 -0.27 0.51 14.10
C ILE A 195 -1.26 -0.14 15.07
N ILE A 196 -2.33 0.57 15.42
CA ILE A 196 -3.47 -0.01 16.14
C ILE A 196 -4.61 -0.15 15.15
N PHE A 197 -4.74 -1.35 14.59
CA PHE A 197 -5.74 -1.66 13.58
C PHE A 197 -7.12 -1.85 14.22
N ASP A 198 -8.12 -1.12 13.74
CA ASP A 198 -9.53 -1.27 14.11
C ASP A 198 -10.38 -1.51 12.85
N MET A 199 -11.06 -2.66 12.78
CA MET A 199 -11.84 -3.02 11.60
C MET A 199 -13.00 -2.05 11.32
N ASP A 200 -13.65 -1.53 12.36
CA ASP A 200 -14.80 -0.65 12.20
C ASP A 200 -14.33 0.73 11.72
N ASP A 201 -13.23 1.23 12.28
CA ASP A 201 -12.65 2.51 11.86
C ASP A 201 -12.05 2.41 10.45
N ALA A 202 -11.42 1.27 10.09
CA ALA A 202 -10.84 1.04 8.76
C ALA A 202 -11.89 0.95 7.64
N LEU A 203 -13.14 0.57 7.96
CA LEU A 203 -14.26 0.49 7.03
C LEU A 203 -15.09 1.78 6.95
N ASP A 204 -14.81 2.77 7.80
CA ASP A 204 -15.61 4.01 7.85
C ASP A 204 -15.49 4.81 6.55
N LEU A 205 -16.63 5.18 5.97
CA LEU A 205 -16.74 5.99 4.76
C LEU A 205 -16.72 7.50 5.03
N GLN A 206 -16.53 7.93 6.28
CA GLN A 206 -16.30 9.33 6.67
C GLN A 206 -14.89 9.57 7.22
N GLY A 207 -14.15 8.50 7.52
CA GLY A 207 -12.81 8.57 8.09
C GLY A 207 -11.69 8.65 7.06
N GLU A 208 -10.46 8.71 7.57
CA GLU A 208 -9.23 8.57 6.79
C GLU A 208 -9.00 7.08 6.47
N THR A 209 -9.67 6.59 5.42
CA THR A 209 -9.74 5.17 5.04
C THR A 209 -9.63 4.92 3.53
N GLY A 210 -9.29 3.68 3.16
CA GLY A 210 -9.30 3.23 1.76
C GLY A 210 -10.69 3.26 1.12
N PRO A 211 -11.74 2.75 1.79
CA PRO A 211 -13.12 2.82 1.32
C PRO A 211 -13.61 4.25 1.05
N TYR A 212 -13.20 5.25 1.83
CA TYR A 212 -13.50 6.67 1.57
C TYR A 212 -13.00 7.11 0.19
N ILE A 213 -11.77 6.73 -0.16
CA ILE A 213 -11.12 7.09 -1.43
C ILE A 213 -11.80 6.35 -2.59
N GLN A 214 -12.09 5.05 -2.42
CA GLN A 214 -12.84 4.28 -3.41
C GLN A 214 -14.22 4.89 -3.68
N TYR A 215 -14.91 5.36 -2.64
CA TYR A 215 -16.22 6.01 -2.79
C TYR A 215 -16.12 7.34 -3.57
N ALA A 216 -15.08 8.14 -3.33
CA ALA A 216 -14.82 9.34 -4.13
C ALA A 216 -14.55 8.99 -5.62
N TYR A 217 -13.82 7.90 -5.89
CA TYR A 217 -13.59 7.40 -7.24
C TYR A 217 -14.88 6.89 -7.93
N ALA A 218 -15.72 6.14 -7.22
CA ALA A 218 -17.02 5.68 -7.70
C ALA A 218 -17.94 6.86 -8.04
N ARG A 219 -17.94 7.88 -7.18
CA ARG A 219 -18.67 9.14 -7.42
C ARG A 219 -18.21 9.83 -8.70
N ALA A 220 -16.89 10.01 -8.88
CA ALA A 220 -16.34 10.57 -10.12
C ALA A 220 -16.75 9.76 -11.35
N SER A 221 -16.69 8.43 -11.26
CA SER A 221 -17.12 7.53 -12.33
C SER A 221 -18.59 7.74 -12.69
N ARG A 222 -19.47 7.85 -11.69
CA ARG A 222 -20.90 8.09 -11.89
C ARG A 222 -21.21 9.46 -12.50
N ILE A 223 -20.45 10.51 -12.15
CA ILE A 223 -20.59 11.83 -12.77
C ILE A 223 -20.29 11.75 -14.27
N LEU A 224 -19.20 11.08 -14.64
CA LEU A 224 -18.80 10.92 -16.03
C LEU A 224 -19.79 10.04 -16.82
N GLU A 225 -20.30 8.96 -16.21
CA GLU A 225 -21.35 8.12 -16.79
C GLU A 225 -22.62 8.93 -17.11
N LYS A 226 -23.01 9.85 -16.22
CA LYS A 226 -24.20 10.70 -16.42
C LYS A 226 -24.00 11.85 -17.41
N ALA A 227 -22.76 12.24 -17.71
CA ALA A 227 -22.48 13.40 -18.55
C ALA A 227 -22.82 13.18 -20.04
N GLY A 228 -22.82 11.93 -20.52
CA GLY A 228 -23.15 11.60 -21.91
C GLY A 228 -22.38 12.44 -22.94
N ALA A 229 -23.10 12.97 -23.93
CA ALA A 229 -22.55 13.79 -25.03
C ALA A 229 -22.01 15.17 -24.61
N GLN A 230 -22.21 15.62 -23.36
CA GLN A 230 -21.65 16.90 -22.87
C GLN A 230 -20.11 16.88 -22.81
N SER A 231 -19.50 15.70 -22.93
CA SER A 231 -18.05 15.51 -23.00
C SER A 231 -17.44 15.85 -24.38
N GLU A 232 -18.27 16.08 -25.41
CA GLU A 232 -17.83 16.40 -26.78
C GLU A 232 -17.73 17.92 -27.04
N ILE A 233 -18.13 18.74 -26.07
CA ILE A 233 -18.07 20.22 -26.14
C ILE A 233 -16.63 20.67 -25.85
N LEU A 234 -16.13 21.65 -26.62
CA LEU A 234 -14.82 22.25 -26.38
C LEU A 234 -14.78 22.88 -24.98
N SER A 235 -13.86 22.41 -24.14
CA SER A 235 -13.69 22.91 -22.78
C SER A 235 -13.07 24.31 -22.76
N ASP A 236 -13.67 25.23 -22.01
CA ASP A 236 -13.06 26.52 -21.71
C ASP A 236 -12.53 26.54 -20.28
N PHE A 237 -11.26 26.16 -20.12
CA PHE A 237 -10.61 26.11 -18.81
C PHE A 237 -10.49 27.48 -18.14
N ALA A 238 -10.60 28.59 -18.88
CA ALA A 238 -10.61 29.93 -18.28
C ALA A 238 -11.86 30.15 -17.42
N LYS A 239 -12.90 29.32 -17.54
CA LYS A 239 -14.10 29.38 -16.68
C LYS A 239 -13.92 28.70 -15.32
N LEU A 240 -12.83 27.96 -15.08
CA LEU A 240 -12.52 27.34 -13.79
C LEU A 240 -12.01 28.38 -12.77
N GLN A 241 -12.92 29.20 -12.24
CA GLN A 241 -12.61 30.34 -11.39
C GLN A 241 -12.82 30.09 -9.89
N SER A 242 -13.57 29.04 -9.52
CA SER A 242 -13.86 28.71 -8.13
C SER A 242 -12.58 28.39 -7.37
N PRO A 243 -12.44 28.82 -6.10
CA PRO A 243 -11.31 28.43 -5.27
C PRO A 243 -11.21 26.90 -5.10
N HIS A 244 -12.33 26.19 -5.12
CA HIS A 244 -12.35 24.73 -5.00
C HIS A 244 -11.83 24.00 -6.26
N GLU A 245 -12.12 24.54 -7.45
CA GLU A 245 -11.55 24.05 -8.71
C GLU A 245 -10.04 24.23 -8.73
N LYS A 246 -9.57 25.43 -8.37
CA LYS A 246 -8.14 25.76 -8.31
C LYS A 246 -7.40 24.91 -7.28
N LYS A 247 -7.99 24.69 -6.10
CA LYS A 247 -7.44 23.80 -5.07
C LYS A 247 -7.28 22.38 -5.60
N LEU A 248 -8.31 21.82 -6.26
CA LEU A 248 -8.24 20.49 -6.83
C LEU A 248 -7.17 20.38 -7.93
N MET A 249 -7.09 21.36 -8.84
CA MET A 249 -6.06 21.40 -9.88
C MET A 249 -4.64 21.40 -9.29
N ILE A 250 -4.40 22.19 -8.24
CA ILE A 250 -3.10 22.25 -7.55
C ILE A 250 -2.75 20.92 -6.88
N VAL A 251 -3.72 20.25 -6.24
CA VAL A 251 -3.47 18.95 -5.60
C VAL A 251 -3.16 17.89 -6.66
N ILE A 252 -3.88 17.89 -7.80
CA ILE A 252 -3.62 17.00 -8.92
C ILE A 252 -2.21 17.23 -9.50
N SER A 253 -1.81 18.49 -9.69
CA SER A 253 -0.52 18.81 -10.33
C SER A 253 0.69 18.39 -9.51
N LYS A 254 0.54 18.21 -8.19
CA LYS A 254 1.61 17.77 -7.28
C LYS A 254 1.90 16.27 -7.33
N PHE A 255 1.03 15.47 -7.94
CA PHE A 255 1.16 14.01 -7.91
C PHE A 255 2.51 13.49 -8.42
N PRO A 256 3.05 13.94 -9.58
CA PRO A 256 4.30 13.39 -10.09
C PRO A 256 5.49 13.67 -9.16
N GLU A 257 5.59 14.89 -8.63
CA GLU A 257 6.64 15.28 -7.70
C GLU A 257 6.56 14.47 -6.40
N LEU A 258 5.34 14.32 -5.86
CA LEU A 258 5.11 13.54 -4.65
C LEU A 258 5.51 12.07 -4.83
N VAL A 259 5.21 11.45 -5.97
CA VAL A 259 5.59 10.06 -6.23
C VAL A 259 7.11 9.92 -6.36
N MET A 260 7.78 10.86 -7.03
CA MET A 260 9.24 10.86 -7.13
C MET A 260 9.91 11.02 -5.76
N GLU A 261 9.39 11.92 -4.92
CA GLU A 261 9.90 12.12 -3.56
C GLU A 261 9.66 10.91 -2.67
N ALA A 262 8.45 10.33 -2.72
CA ALA A 262 8.09 9.10 -2.01
C ALA A 262 9.02 7.94 -2.39
N ALA A 263 9.27 7.73 -3.69
CA ALA A 263 10.16 6.68 -4.16
C ALA A 263 11.61 6.91 -3.71
N LYS A 264 12.11 8.15 -3.78
CA LYS A 264 13.46 8.50 -3.34
C LYS A 264 13.67 8.30 -1.84
N ASN A 265 12.67 8.64 -1.04
CA ASN A 265 12.73 8.58 0.42
C ASN A 265 12.24 7.25 0.99
N LEU A 266 11.75 6.34 0.14
CA LEU A 266 11.07 5.10 0.55
C LEU A 266 9.87 5.37 1.46
N ASP A 267 9.06 6.38 1.12
CA ASP A 267 7.92 6.86 1.90
C ASP A 267 6.59 6.52 1.18
N PRO A 268 6.13 5.25 1.21
CA PRO A 268 4.83 4.87 0.66
C PRO A 268 3.65 5.53 1.41
N GLN A 269 3.84 5.93 2.67
CA GLN A 269 2.79 6.59 3.44
C GLN A 269 2.45 7.98 2.90
N ALA A 270 3.40 8.69 2.28
CA ALA A 270 3.14 9.95 1.59
C ALA A 270 2.12 9.76 0.44
N VAL A 271 2.24 8.68 -0.34
CA VAL A 271 1.27 8.36 -1.41
C VAL A 271 -0.10 8.03 -0.83
N THR A 272 -0.14 7.30 0.29
CA THR A 272 -1.37 6.95 1.00
C THR A 272 -2.11 8.21 1.49
N LYS A 273 -1.40 9.10 2.22
CA LYS A 273 -1.95 10.36 2.73
C LYS A 273 -2.38 11.30 1.58
N TYR A 274 -1.62 11.32 0.48
CA TYR A 274 -1.99 12.07 -0.72
C TYR A 274 -3.30 11.59 -1.33
N ALA A 275 -3.50 10.27 -1.46
CA ALA A 275 -4.72 9.71 -2.04
C ALA A 275 -5.97 10.15 -1.25
N TYR A 276 -5.89 10.17 0.08
CA TYR A 276 -6.95 10.72 0.93
C TYR A 276 -7.13 12.22 0.77
N GLN A 277 -6.05 13.01 0.79
CA GLN A 277 -6.12 14.45 0.56
C GLN A 277 -6.78 14.79 -0.79
N LEU A 278 -6.45 14.04 -1.84
CA LEU A 278 -7.01 14.21 -3.17
C LEU A 278 -8.51 13.87 -3.18
N ALA A 279 -8.92 12.76 -2.57
CA ALA A 279 -10.33 12.39 -2.43
C ALA A 279 -11.14 13.44 -1.65
N THR A 280 -10.61 13.93 -0.54
CA THR A 280 -11.24 14.98 0.27
C THR A 280 -11.38 16.28 -0.52
N THR A 281 -10.32 16.70 -1.22
CA THR A 281 -10.34 17.91 -2.06
C THR A 281 -11.36 17.79 -3.20
N PHE A 282 -11.49 16.60 -3.79
CA PHE A 282 -12.51 16.32 -4.80
C PHE A 282 -13.93 16.38 -4.24
N ASN A 283 -14.17 15.83 -3.05
CA ASN A 283 -15.47 15.88 -2.40
C ASN A 283 -15.88 17.33 -2.07
N GLU A 284 -14.95 18.16 -1.59
CA GLU A 284 -15.19 19.60 -1.41
C GLU A 284 -15.53 20.30 -2.73
N PHE A 285 -14.80 19.99 -3.82
CA PHE A 285 -15.12 20.51 -5.15
C PHE A 285 -16.53 20.11 -5.59
N TYR A 286 -16.88 18.83 -5.46
CA TYR A 286 -18.17 18.29 -5.85
C TYR A 286 -19.33 18.93 -5.08
N GLU A 287 -19.18 19.16 -3.78
CA GLU A 287 -20.20 19.80 -2.94
C GLU A 287 -20.42 21.28 -3.30
N ARG A 288 -19.38 21.98 -3.74
CA ARG A 288 -19.39 23.43 -3.96
C ARG A 288 -19.57 23.85 -5.41
N CYS A 289 -19.28 22.95 -6.36
CA CYS A 289 -19.26 23.26 -7.79
C CYS A 289 -20.16 22.28 -8.56
N PRO A 290 -21.37 22.70 -8.98
CA PRO A 290 -22.24 21.86 -9.80
C PRO A 290 -21.55 21.45 -11.10
N VAL A 291 -21.42 20.14 -11.37
CA VAL A 291 -20.72 19.65 -12.56
C VAL A 291 -21.65 19.59 -13.78
N ILE A 292 -22.66 18.71 -13.76
CA ILE A 292 -23.54 18.41 -14.92
C ILE A 292 -24.51 19.57 -15.23
N HIS A 293 -24.88 20.34 -14.20
CA HIS A 293 -25.82 21.44 -14.30
C HIS A 293 -25.12 22.78 -14.01
N ALA A 294 -23.90 22.96 -14.54
CA ALA A 294 -23.21 24.23 -14.42
C ALA A 294 -23.92 25.33 -15.24
N GLU A 295 -23.55 26.58 -14.99
CA GLU A 295 -24.20 27.77 -15.57
C GLU A 295 -24.19 27.78 -17.10
N ASN A 296 -23.17 27.19 -17.73
CA ASN A 296 -23.06 27.08 -19.17
C ASN A 296 -22.39 25.76 -19.61
N PRO A 297 -22.58 25.36 -20.88
CA PRO A 297 -22.04 24.09 -21.39
C PRO A 297 -20.51 24.02 -21.39
N GLU A 298 -19.80 25.14 -21.63
CA GLU A 298 -18.33 25.12 -21.66
C GLU A 298 -17.72 24.95 -20.27
N LEU A 299 -18.35 25.53 -19.22
CA LEU A 299 -17.97 25.30 -17.83
C LEU A 299 -18.28 23.86 -17.39
N THR A 300 -19.41 23.32 -17.85
CA THR A 300 -19.74 21.89 -17.64
C THR A 300 -18.64 21.01 -18.23
N ALA A 301 -18.26 21.25 -19.50
CA ALA A 301 -17.18 20.52 -20.16
C ALA A 301 -15.84 20.66 -19.42
N ALA A 302 -15.45 21.87 -19.00
CA ALA A 302 -14.23 22.09 -18.24
C ALA A 302 -14.22 21.37 -16.88
N ARG A 303 -15.35 21.36 -16.16
CA ARG A 303 -15.49 20.61 -14.89
C ARG A 303 -15.45 19.10 -15.11
N LEU A 304 -16.01 18.60 -16.21
CA LEU A 304 -15.93 17.18 -16.56
C LEU A 304 -14.47 16.75 -16.83
N GLU A 305 -13.67 17.56 -17.51
CA GLU A 305 -12.24 17.30 -17.67
C GLU A 305 -11.50 17.31 -16.33
N LEU A 306 -11.85 18.21 -15.40
CA LEU A 306 -11.30 18.19 -14.05
C LEU A 306 -11.67 16.91 -13.27
N VAL A 307 -12.90 16.40 -13.43
CA VAL A 307 -13.34 15.11 -12.86
C VAL A 307 -12.56 13.95 -13.48
N LYS A 308 -12.31 13.96 -14.80
CA LYS A 308 -11.49 12.95 -15.49
C LYS A 308 -10.04 12.97 -15.00
N ALA A 309 -9.46 14.15 -14.80
CA ALA A 309 -8.12 14.33 -14.25
C ALA A 309 -8.04 13.74 -12.83
N PHE A 310 -8.98 14.10 -11.94
CA PHE A 310 -9.08 13.50 -10.61
C PHE A 310 -9.18 11.96 -10.68
N LYS A 311 -10.12 11.42 -11.48
CA LYS A 311 -10.34 9.97 -11.62
C LYS A 311 -9.06 9.26 -12.05
N THR A 312 -8.30 9.83 -12.99
CA THR A 312 -7.04 9.27 -13.48
C THR A 312 -5.95 9.30 -12.41
N THR A 313 -5.78 10.45 -11.75
CA THR A 313 -4.75 10.64 -10.71
C THR A 313 -5.01 9.76 -9.49
N VAL A 314 -6.24 9.73 -8.97
CA VAL A 314 -6.56 8.93 -7.78
C VAL A 314 -6.47 7.43 -8.07
N ARG A 315 -6.84 6.95 -9.28
CA ARG A 315 -6.62 5.56 -9.67
C ARG A 315 -5.13 5.20 -9.66
N SER A 316 -4.29 6.11 -10.15
CA SER A 316 -2.84 5.90 -10.16
C SER A 316 -2.30 5.85 -8.73
N ALA A 317 -2.74 6.76 -7.86
CA ALA A 317 -2.36 6.76 -6.45
C ALA A 317 -2.80 5.47 -5.72
N LEU A 318 -4.05 5.02 -5.92
CA LEU A 318 -4.57 3.77 -5.38
C LEU A 318 -3.77 2.56 -5.86
N SER A 319 -3.44 2.51 -7.15
CA SER A 319 -2.64 1.42 -7.74
C SER A 319 -1.24 1.34 -7.13
N LEU A 320 -0.58 2.47 -6.85
CA LEU A 320 0.74 2.50 -6.21
C LEU A 320 0.74 1.93 -4.79
N ILE A 321 -0.39 2.01 -4.08
CA ILE A 321 -0.55 1.43 -2.74
C ILE A 321 -1.27 0.06 -2.78
N GLY A 322 -1.51 -0.49 -3.98
CA GLY A 322 -2.11 -1.81 -4.20
C GLY A 322 -3.60 -1.89 -3.86
N ILE A 323 -4.33 -0.78 -3.99
CA ILE A 323 -5.79 -0.73 -3.79
C ILE A 323 -6.49 -0.63 -5.14
N ASP A 324 -7.51 -1.47 -5.34
CA ASP A 324 -8.34 -1.42 -6.53
C ASP A 324 -9.27 -0.20 -6.53
N ALA A 325 -9.42 0.42 -7.69
CA ALA A 325 -10.43 1.47 -7.90
C ALA A 325 -11.76 0.83 -8.31
N ILE A 326 -12.86 1.19 -7.63
CA ILE A 326 -14.19 0.61 -7.86
C ILE A 326 -15.10 1.65 -8.54
N GLU A 327 -15.55 1.38 -9.77
CA GLU A 327 -16.38 2.35 -10.50
C GLU A 327 -17.80 2.52 -9.94
N LYS A 328 -18.32 1.50 -9.25
CA LYS A 328 -19.66 1.49 -8.65
C LYS A 328 -19.59 0.86 -7.25
N MET A 329 -20.10 1.57 -6.25
CA MET A 329 -20.19 1.16 -4.84
C MET A 329 -21.58 1.45 -4.31
#